data_AF-V7EJG2-F1
#
_entry.id   AF-V7EJG2-F1
#
_cell.length_a   1.000
_cell.length_b   1.000
_cell.length_c   1.000
_cell.angle_alpha   90.00
_cell.angle_beta   90.00
_cell.angle_gamma   90.00
#
_symmetry.space_group_name_H-M   'P 1'
#
loop_
_entity.id
_entity.type
_entity.pdbx_description
1 polymer ?
#
loop_
_entity_poly.entity_id
_entity_poly.type
_entity_poly.pdbx_seq_one_letter_code
_entity_poly.pdbx_strand_id
1 'polypeptide(L)'
;MAMRQRDWARLFGFLCVAAGLGLSVAGYPGAQWDALICWLGALMLLRAAVEVPATSRVAQVYWVLRLVSFMFAFAAVNRAQDGVAGAAMGALGRNWVLWAVGLLLVGIAAMRKVPFWAGERVWLDLGAPLAGAVFFWVFYHSTEAPDMALLRFLIALAVILNISTFLKGDQRGVTAGVGFGVGMGVLLATPGGAFLPIGLGTLVGAVGMVLLWKLGSRGKRETPPRA
;
A
#
# COMPACT_ATOMS: atom_id res chain seq x y z
N MET A 1 -4.47 -2.65 31.01
CA MET A 1 -5.17 -2.12 29.82
C MET A 1 -4.78 -2.96 28.61
N ALA A 2 -5.74 -3.60 27.94
CA ALA A 2 -5.46 -4.32 26.70
C ALA A 2 -5.31 -3.32 25.53
N MET A 3 -4.24 -3.48 24.73
CA MET A 3 -3.97 -2.62 23.58
C MET A 3 -4.96 -2.92 22.44
N ARG A 4 -5.47 -1.88 21.77
CA ARG A 4 -6.45 -2.04 20.67
C ARG A 4 -5.75 -2.62 19.43
N GLN A 5 -6.48 -3.36 18.61
CA GLN A 5 -5.96 -3.96 17.37
C GLN A 5 -5.26 -2.93 16.45
N ARG A 6 -5.80 -1.72 16.35
CA ARG A 6 -5.19 -0.64 15.55
C ARG A 6 -3.81 -0.23 16.07
N ASP A 7 -3.60 -0.24 17.37
CA ASP A 7 -2.33 0.16 17.97
C ASP A 7 -1.27 -0.92 17.76
N TRP A 8 -1.65 -2.19 17.83
CA TRP A 8 -0.80 -3.31 17.40
C TRP A 8 -0.40 -3.18 15.92
N ALA A 9 -1.35 -2.90 15.04
CA ALA A 9 -1.06 -2.73 13.61
C ALA A 9 -0.09 -1.57 13.36
N ARG A 10 -0.19 -0.46 14.11
CA ARG A 10 0.80 0.63 14.05
C ARG A 10 2.18 0.18 14.50
N LEU A 11 2.25 -0.45 15.66
CA LEU A 11 3.51 -0.89 16.24
C LEU A 11 4.24 -1.85 15.31
N PHE A 12 3.56 -2.91 14.86
CA PHE A 12 4.13 -3.87 13.92
C PHE A 12 4.45 -3.21 12.58
N GLY A 13 3.61 -2.30 12.10
CA GLY A 13 3.87 -1.53 10.88
C GLY A 13 5.19 -0.75 10.97
N PHE A 14 5.42 0.00 12.05
CA PHE A 14 6.67 0.74 12.27
C PHE A 14 7.87 -0.18 12.45
N LEU A 15 7.71 -1.31 13.16
CA LEU A 15 8.77 -2.30 13.31
C LEU A 15 9.16 -2.91 11.96
N CYS A 16 8.20 -3.19 11.08
CA CYS A 16 8.47 -3.67 9.73
C CYS A 16 9.24 -2.64 8.89
N VAL A 17 8.91 -1.34 9.02
CA VAL A 17 9.69 -0.26 8.35
C VAL A 17 11.13 -0.27 8.82
N ALA A 18 11.35 -0.26 10.13
CA ALA A 18 12.69 -0.25 10.73
C ALA A 18 13.48 -1.51 10.38
N ALA A 19 12.84 -2.69 10.46
CA ALA A 19 13.43 -3.96 10.08
C ALA A 19 13.82 -3.95 8.60
N GLY A 20 12.95 -3.49 7.68
CA GLY A 20 13.28 -3.43 6.26
C GLY A 20 14.49 -2.54 5.95
N LEU A 21 14.62 -1.40 6.64
CA LEU A 21 15.82 -0.57 6.53
C LEU A 21 17.06 -1.29 7.08
N GLY A 22 16.94 -1.96 8.23
CA GLY A 22 18.02 -2.74 8.83
C GLY A 22 18.48 -3.90 7.95
N LEU A 23 17.54 -4.62 7.31
CA LEU A 23 17.85 -5.69 6.38
C LEU A 23 18.60 -5.16 5.16
N SER A 24 18.18 -4.02 4.61
CA SER A 24 18.87 -3.40 3.48
C SER A 24 20.34 -3.04 3.79
N VAL A 25 20.63 -2.67 5.04
CA VAL A 25 22.01 -2.41 5.54
C VAL A 25 22.80 -3.70 5.76
N ALA A 26 22.15 -4.78 6.20
CA ALA A 26 22.81 -6.05 6.52
C ALA A 26 23.54 -6.68 5.32
N GLY A 27 23.13 -6.35 4.08
CA GLY A 27 23.93 -6.60 2.88
C GLY A 27 24.10 -8.07 2.46
N TYR A 28 23.33 -9.00 3.05
CA TYR A 28 23.35 -10.40 2.65
C TYR A 28 22.64 -10.64 1.29
N PRO A 29 22.92 -11.76 0.60
CA PRO A 29 22.21 -12.10 -0.63
C PRO A 29 20.70 -12.21 -0.39
N GLY A 30 19.90 -11.38 -1.06
CA GLY A 30 18.44 -11.33 -0.86
C GLY A 30 17.95 -10.19 0.04
N ALA A 31 18.84 -9.52 0.78
CA ALA A 31 18.50 -8.46 1.74
C ALA A 31 17.55 -7.37 1.20
N GLN A 32 17.72 -6.98 -0.06
CA GLN A 32 16.87 -5.95 -0.69
C GLN A 32 15.46 -6.45 -0.99
N TRP A 33 15.31 -7.74 -1.29
CA TRP A 33 14.02 -8.38 -1.45
C TRP A 33 13.30 -8.49 -0.11
N ASP A 34 14.01 -8.90 0.93
CA ASP A 34 13.44 -9.01 2.28
C ASP A 34 13.06 -7.63 2.86
N ALA A 35 13.85 -6.59 2.54
CA ALA A 35 13.51 -5.20 2.83
C ALA A 35 12.20 -4.77 2.14
N LEU A 36 12.06 -5.06 0.84
CA LEU A 36 10.86 -4.78 0.06
C LEU A 36 9.63 -5.52 0.61
N ILE A 37 9.79 -6.79 0.97
CA ILE A 37 8.75 -7.62 1.60
C ILE A 37 8.31 -7.02 2.94
N CYS A 38 9.27 -6.60 3.77
CA CYS A 38 8.98 -5.92 5.04
C CYS A 38 8.19 -4.63 4.83
N TRP A 39 8.55 -3.83 3.81
CA TRP A 39 7.88 -2.57 3.52
C TRP A 39 6.50 -2.73 2.91
N LEU A 40 6.30 -3.75 2.08
CA LEU A 40 4.97 -4.18 1.68
C LEU A 40 4.15 -4.54 2.93
N GLY A 41 4.66 -5.41 3.80
CA GLY A 41 3.98 -5.79 5.04
C GLY A 41 3.64 -4.59 5.92
N ALA A 42 4.57 -3.65 6.06
CA ALA A 42 4.37 -2.39 6.76
C ALA A 42 3.22 -1.58 6.17
N LEU A 43 3.15 -1.45 4.84
CA LEU A 43 2.06 -0.74 4.15
C LEU A 43 0.69 -1.32 4.51
N MET A 44 0.57 -2.66 4.50
CA MET A 44 -0.66 -3.36 4.85
C MET A 44 -1.07 -3.10 6.31
N LEU A 45 -0.11 -3.16 7.24
CA LEU A 45 -0.34 -2.96 8.68
C LEU A 45 -0.68 -1.49 9.00
N LEU A 46 0.07 -0.55 8.44
CA LEU A 46 -0.16 0.89 8.62
C LEU A 46 -1.51 1.32 8.00
N ARG A 47 -1.91 0.69 6.88
CA ARG A 47 -3.27 0.86 6.33
C ARG A 47 -4.31 0.35 7.32
N ALA A 48 -4.18 -0.87 7.83
CA ALA A 48 -5.14 -1.44 8.78
C ALA A 48 -5.31 -0.58 10.05
N ALA A 49 -4.24 0.13 10.45
CA ALA A 49 -4.26 1.07 11.57
C ALA A 49 -5.08 2.35 11.32
N VAL A 50 -5.22 2.78 10.07
CA VAL A 50 -5.97 3.99 9.66
C VAL A 50 -7.31 3.66 9.03
N GLU A 51 -7.58 2.39 8.76
CA GLU A 51 -8.77 2.01 8.02
C GLU A 51 -10.06 2.20 8.84
N VAL A 52 -11.07 2.77 8.17
CA VAL A 52 -12.42 3.01 8.72
C VAL A 52 -13.37 1.94 8.17
N PRO A 53 -14.36 1.47 8.94
CA PRO A 53 -15.34 0.51 8.46
C PRO A 53 -16.02 0.98 7.16
N ALA A 54 -16.10 0.08 6.18
CA ALA A 54 -16.76 0.36 4.92
C ALA A 54 -18.28 0.50 5.09
N THR A 55 -18.84 1.62 4.61
CA THR A 55 -20.26 1.99 4.78
C THR A 55 -21.14 1.57 3.59
N SER A 56 -20.54 1.20 2.46
CA SER A 56 -21.23 0.74 1.25
C SER A 56 -20.71 -0.61 0.77
N ARG A 57 -21.49 -1.30 -0.08
CA ARG A 57 -21.04 -2.54 -0.72
C ARG A 57 -19.85 -2.31 -1.65
N VAL A 58 -19.84 -1.20 -2.38
CA VAL A 58 -18.75 -0.85 -3.30
C VAL A 58 -17.44 -0.61 -2.55
N ALA A 59 -17.49 0.11 -1.43
CA ALA A 59 -16.34 0.30 -0.56
C ALA A 59 -15.79 -1.03 -0.02
N GLN A 60 -16.66 -2.00 0.26
CA GLN A 60 -16.25 -3.35 0.69
C GLN A 60 -15.61 -4.15 -0.44
N VAL A 61 -16.17 -4.14 -1.65
CA VAL A 61 -15.56 -4.81 -2.81
C VAL A 61 -14.18 -4.21 -3.09
N TYR A 62 -14.08 -2.88 -3.07
CA TYR A 62 -12.82 -2.18 -3.27
C TYR A 62 -11.78 -2.49 -2.17
N TRP A 63 -12.23 -2.61 -0.92
CA TRP A 63 -11.40 -3.09 0.18
C TRP A 63 -10.83 -4.49 -0.08
N VAL A 64 -11.66 -5.42 -0.59
CA VAL A 64 -11.20 -6.75 -0.95
C VAL A 64 -10.21 -6.69 -2.11
N LEU A 65 -10.48 -5.91 -3.15
CA LEU A 65 -9.58 -5.79 -4.30
C LEU A 65 -8.19 -5.27 -3.90
N ARG A 66 -8.10 -4.36 -2.92
CA ARG A 66 -6.83 -3.92 -2.31
C ARG A 66 -6.08 -5.05 -1.63
N LEU A 67 -6.77 -5.93 -0.91
CA LEU A 67 -6.16 -7.11 -0.29
C LEU A 67 -5.70 -8.12 -1.33
N VAL A 68 -6.55 -8.43 -2.30
CA VAL A 68 -6.23 -9.41 -3.36
C VAL A 68 -5.04 -8.96 -4.18
N SER A 69 -5.01 -7.69 -4.63
CA SER A 69 -3.85 -7.13 -5.34
C SER A 69 -2.57 -7.20 -4.52
N PHE A 70 -2.65 -6.95 -3.21
CA PHE A 70 -1.52 -7.09 -2.31
C PHE A 70 -1.03 -8.54 -2.18
N MET A 71 -1.94 -9.52 -2.09
CA MET A 71 -1.58 -10.94 -2.07
C MET A 71 -0.86 -11.37 -3.34
N PHE A 72 -1.31 -10.91 -4.52
CA PHE A 72 -0.65 -11.20 -5.79
C PHE A 72 0.73 -10.54 -5.88
N ALA A 73 0.85 -9.28 -5.47
CA ALA A 73 2.14 -8.58 -5.43
C ALA A 73 3.13 -9.31 -4.50
N PHE A 74 2.70 -9.67 -3.30
CA PHE A 74 3.53 -10.40 -2.34
C PHE A 74 3.97 -11.77 -2.87
N ALA A 75 3.04 -12.52 -3.47
CA ALA A 75 3.35 -13.81 -4.08
C ALA A 75 4.33 -13.69 -5.26
N ALA A 76 4.21 -12.64 -6.07
CA ALA A 76 5.11 -12.36 -7.17
C ALA A 76 6.51 -11.98 -6.68
N VAL A 77 6.61 -11.12 -5.65
CA VAL A 77 7.89 -10.71 -5.04
C VAL A 77 8.61 -11.90 -4.40
N ASN A 78 7.90 -12.74 -3.64
CA ASN A 78 8.51 -13.94 -3.05
C ASN A 78 9.05 -14.89 -4.11
N ARG A 79 8.30 -15.11 -5.20
CA ARG A 79 8.78 -15.93 -6.32
C ARG A 79 9.97 -15.32 -7.04
N ALA A 80 10.03 -13.99 -7.10
CA ALA A 80 11.11 -13.28 -7.78
C ALA A 80 12.45 -13.38 -7.04
N GLN A 81 12.47 -13.79 -5.76
CA GLN A 81 13.70 -14.01 -5.00
C GLN A 81 14.58 -15.10 -5.63
N ASP A 82 13.97 -16.15 -6.20
CA ASP A 82 14.68 -17.23 -6.90
C ASP A 82 14.95 -16.90 -8.38
N GLY A 83 14.35 -15.82 -8.89
CA GLY A 83 14.48 -15.37 -10.28
C GLY A 83 13.24 -14.62 -10.75
N VAL A 84 13.45 -13.46 -11.39
CA VAL A 84 12.35 -12.60 -11.87
C VAL A 84 11.57 -13.24 -13.03
N ALA A 85 12.25 -14.05 -13.83
CA ALA A 85 11.68 -14.69 -15.02
C ALA A 85 10.45 -15.52 -14.66
N GLY A 86 9.28 -15.16 -15.19
CA GLY A 86 8.03 -15.85 -14.92
C GLY A 86 7.53 -15.79 -13.47
N ALA A 87 8.13 -15.00 -12.56
CA ALA A 87 7.68 -14.89 -11.17
C ALA A 87 6.27 -14.30 -11.07
N ALA A 88 6.04 -13.19 -11.76
CA ALA A 88 4.73 -12.52 -11.81
C ALA A 88 3.70 -13.35 -12.58
N MET A 89 4.09 -13.97 -13.71
CA MET A 89 3.23 -14.90 -14.45
C MET A 89 2.91 -16.16 -13.65
N GLY A 90 3.82 -16.66 -12.83
CA GLY A 90 3.59 -17.77 -11.93
C GLY A 90 2.61 -17.42 -10.81
N ALA A 91 2.71 -16.21 -10.26
CA ALA A 91 1.76 -15.70 -9.28
C ALA A 91 0.35 -15.53 -9.88
N LEU A 92 0.23 -15.01 -11.10
CA LEU A 92 -1.05 -14.79 -11.78
C LEU A 92 -1.64 -16.07 -12.38
N GLY A 93 -0.84 -16.92 -13.03
CA GLY A 93 -1.32 -18.02 -13.85
C GLY A 93 -1.45 -19.37 -13.15
N ARG A 94 -0.57 -19.68 -12.19
CA ARG A 94 -0.54 -21.00 -11.52
C ARG A 94 -1.16 -21.02 -10.12
N ASN A 95 -1.42 -19.85 -9.54
CA ASN A 95 -1.85 -19.76 -8.15
C ASN A 95 -3.38 -19.77 -8.03
N TRP A 96 -4.00 -20.90 -8.42
CA TRP A 96 -5.46 -21.08 -8.39
C TRP A 96 -6.05 -20.89 -6.98
N VAL A 97 -5.28 -21.20 -5.94
CA VAL A 97 -5.68 -20.98 -4.54
C VAL A 97 -5.87 -19.48 -4.27
N LEU A 98 -4.94 -18.63 -4.71
CA LEU A 98 -5.07 -17.18 -4.55
C LEU A 98 -6.29 -16.64 -5.31
N TRP A 99 -6.55 -17.14 -6.51
CA TRP A 99 -7.75 -16.78 -7.25
C TRP A 99 -9.02 -17.25 -6.56
N ALA A 100 -9.07 -18.48 -6.07
CA ALA A 100 -10.21 -19.02 -5.33
C ALA A 100 -10.50 -18.20 -4.07
N VAL A 101 -9.46 -17.89 -3.27
CA VAL A 101 -9.57 -17.03 -2.09
C VAL A 101 -10.00 -15.62 -2.49
N GLY A 102 -9.42 -15.05 -3.54
CA GLY A 102 -9.78 -13.71 -4.02
C GLY A 102 -11.25 -13.62 -4.45
N LEU A 103 -11.70 -14.57 -5.27
CA LEU A 103 -13.10 -14.66 -5.71
C LEU A 103 -14.06 -14.87 -4.54
N LEU A 104 -13.68 -15.73 -3.58
CA LEU A 104 -14.46 -15.97 -2.38
C LEU A 104 -14.60 -14.68 -1.54
N LEU A 105 -13.51 -13.97 -1.31
CA LEU A 105 -13.53 -12.70 -0.57
C LEU A 105 -14.39 -11.66 -1.27
N VAL A 106 -14.30 -11.56 -2.60
CA VAL A 106 -15.12 -10.62 -3.39
C VAL A 106 -16.59 -11.03 -3.31
N GLY A 107 -16.91 -12.32 -3.42
CA GLY A 107 -18.25 -12.85 -3.27
C GLY A 107 -18.86 -12.55 -1.90
N ILE A 108 -18.09 -12.78 -0.82
CA ILE A 108 -18.53 -12.47 0.55
C ILE A 108 -18.80 -10.97 0.71
N ALA A 109 -17.93 -10.10 0.20
CA ALA A 109 -18.15 -8.66 0.23
C ALA A 109 -19.40 -8.25 -0.57
N ALA A 110 -19.65 -8.88 -1.71
CA ALA A 110 -20.83 -8.62 -2.54
C ALA A 110 -22.14 -9.08 -1.87
N MET A 111 -22.11 -10.13 -1.05
CA MET A 111 -23.29 -10.68 -0.38
C MET A 111 -23.71 -9.92 0.90
N ARG A 112 -22.90 -8.97 1.39
CA ARG A 112 -23.23 -8.25 2.63
C ARG A 112 -24.47 -7.34 2.49
N LYS A 113 -25.28 -7.33 3.55
CA LYS A 113 -26.49 -6.49 3.70
C LYS A 113 -26.13 -5.06 4.08
N VAL A 114 -25.45 -4.35 3.18
CA VAL A 114 -25.18 -2.91 3.23
C VAL A 114 -25.72 -2.24 1.96
N PRO A 115 -26.10 -0.95 2.02
CA PRO A 115 -26.60 -0.24 0.85
C PRO A 115 -25.59 -0.28 -0.31
N PHE A 116 -26.10 -0.45 -1.53
CA PHE A 116 -25.28 -0.61 -2.73
C PHE A 116 -24.57 0.72 -3.09
N TRP A 117 -25.28 1.84 -3.00
CA TRP A 117 -24.78 3.19 -3.22
C TRP A 117 -25.11 4.05 -2.00
N ALA A 118 -24.11 4.49 -1.25
CA ALA A 118 -24.29 5.40 -0.12
C ALA A 118 -23.53 6.71 -0.40
N GLY A 119 -24.01 7.52 -1.35
CA GLY A 119 -23.52 8.88 -1.60
C GLY A 119 -22.01 9.05 -1.88
N GLU A 120 -21.26 7.96 -2.08
CA GLU A 120 -19.81 7.97 -2.22
C GLU A 120 -19.39 8.44 -3.62
N ARG A 121 -18.34 9.27 -3.68
CA ARG A 121 -17.67 9.65 -4.93
C ARG A 121 -16.79 8.49 -5.44
N VAL A 122 -17.42 7.35 -5.68
CA VAL A 122 -16.80 6.09 -6.12
C VAL A 122 -15.88 6.29 -7.34
N TRP A 123 -16.24 7.19 -8.25
CA TRP A 123 -15.44 7.51 -9.43
C TRP A 123 -14.07 8.12 -9.11
N LEU A 124 -13.94 8.90 -8.03
CA LEU A 124 -12.64 9.41 -7.58
C LEU A 124 -11.82 8.31 -6.89
N ASP A 125 -12.49 7.42 -6.17
CA ASP A 125 -11.86 6.32 -5.45
C ASP A 125 -11.39 5.17 -6.35
N LEU A 126 -12.00 5.00 -7.54
CA LEU A 126 -11.59 4.01 -8.54
C LEU A 126 -10.82 4.64 -9.72
N GLY A 127 -11.23 5.82 -10.17
CA GLY A 127 -10.63 6.47 -11.34
C GLY A 127 -9.18 6.86 -11.13
N ALA A 128 -8.83 7.44 -9.97
CA ALA A 128 -7.44 7.82 -9.70
C ALA A 128 -6.50 6.61 -9.59
N PRO A 129 -6.86 5.51 -8.88
CA PRO A 129 -6.05 4.30 -8.91
C PRO A 129 -5.95 3.63 -10.27
N LEU A 130 -7.03 3.62 -11.07
CA LEU A 130 -7.01 3.04 -12.42
C LEU A 130 -6.10 3.86 -13.34
N ALA A 131 -6.21 5.18 -13.33
CA ALA A 131 -5.32 6.06 -14.08
C ALA A 131 -3.86 5.88 -13.66
N GLY A 132 -3.60 5.77 -12.34
CA GLY A 132 -2.28 5.44 -11.82
C GLY A 132 -1.78 4.08 -12.32
N ALA A 133 -2.61 3.03 -12.25
CA ALA A 133 -2.26 1.71 -12.73
C ALA A 133 -1.91 1.71 -14.23
N VAL A 134 -2.71 2.38 -15.06
CA VAL A 134 -2.43 2.53 -16.50
C VAL A 134 -1.12 3.27 -16.72
N PHE A 135 -0.89 4.38 -16.01
CA PHE A 135 0.36 5.13 -16.10
C PHE A 135 1.57 4.25 -15.78
N PHE A 136 1.55 3.53 -14.65
CA PHE A 136 2.67 2.68 -14.24
C PHE A 136 2.85 1.47 -15.16
N TRP A 137 1.77 0.91 -15.69
CA TRP A 137 1.85 -0.13 -16.72
C TRP A 137 2.62 0.38 -17.95
N VAL A 138 2.19 1.50 -18.53
CA VAL A 138 2.85 2.09 -19.71
C VAL A 138 4.30 2.46 -19.41
N PHE A 139 4.56 3.06 -18.24
CA PHE A 139 5.90 3.45 -17.82
C PHE A 139 6.83 2.25 -17.70
N TYR A 140 6.48 1.21 -16.94
CA TYR A 140 7.35 0.05 -16.77
C TYR A 140 7.48 -0.77 -18.05
N HIS A 141 6.39 -0.93 -18.81
CA HIS A 141 6.42 -1.67 -20.06
C HIS A 141 7.32 -1.01 -21.13
N SER A 142 7.48 0.32 -21.07
CA SER A 142 8.36 1.05 -22.00
C SER A 142 9.81 1.18 -21.52
N THR A 143 10.10 0.92 -20.24
CA THR A 143 11.42 1.15 -19.65
C THR A 143 12.12 -0.12 -19.19
N GLU A 144 11.43 -1.25 -19.09
CA GLU A 144 11.97 -2.47 -18.48
C GLU A 144 11.70 -3.74 -19.30
N ALA A 145 12.43 -4.81 -18.97
CA ALA A 145 12.18 -6.13 -19.52
C ALA A 145 10.79 -6.65 -19.11
N PRO A 146 10.10 -7.46 -19.94
CA PRO A 146 8.70 -7.84 -19.74
C PRO A 146 8.38 -8.44 -18.35
N ASP A 147 9.23 -9.34 -17.85
CA ASP A 147 9.02 -9.99 -16.55
C ASP A 147 9.16 -9.01 -15.38
N MET A 148 10.15 -8.11 -15.45
CA MET A 148 10.34 -7.07 -14.43
C MET A 148 9.23 -6.03 -14.48
N ALA A 149 8.82 -5.62 -15.69
CA ALA A 149 7.74 -4.67 -15.89
C ALA A 149 6.43 -5.18 -15.29
N LEU A 150 6.11 -6.46 -15.50
CA LEU A 150 4.92 -7.08 -14.93
C LEU A 150 5.01 -7.18 -13.39
N LEU A 151 6.17 -7.54 -12.85
CA LEU A 151 6.39 -7.56 -11.40
C LEU A 151 6.19 -6.17 -10.77
N ARG A 152 6.85 -5.14 -11.32
CA ARG A 152 6.72 -3.76 -10.83
C ARG A 152 5.32 -3.21 -11.01
N PHE A 153 4.62 -3.58 -12.08
CA PHE A 153 3.21 -3.23 -12.25
C PHE A 153 2.33 -3.82 -11.15
N LEU A 154 2.49 -5.11 -10.80
CA LEU A 154 1.72 -5.72 -9.71
C LEU A 154 2.00 -5.02 -8.36
N ILE A 155 3.25 -4.71 -8.08
CA ILE A 155 3.65 -3.95 -6.89
C ILE A 155 3.00 -2.56 -6.91
N ALA A 156 3.11 -1.83 -8.02
CA ALA A 156 2.54 -0.48 -8.16
C ALA A 156 1.02 -0.49 -8.01
N LEU A 157 0.32 -1.44 -8.64
CA LEU A 157 -1.13 -1.59 -8.50
C LEU A 157 -1.53 -1.79 -7.04
N ALA A 158 -0.86 -2.72 -6.33
CA ALA A 158 -1.10 -2.94 -4.91
C ALA A 158 -0.82 -1.67 -4.09
N VAL A 159 0.29 -0.99 -4.35
CA VAL A 159 0.67 0.22 -3.63
C VAL A 159 -0.34 1.35 -3.84
N ILE A 160 -0.70 1.67 -5.09
CA ILE A 160 -1.62 2.77 -5.42
C ILE A 160 -3.00 2.55 -4.80
N LEU A 161 -3.51 1.32 -4.91
CA LEU A 161 -4.79 0.94 -4.32
C LEU A 161 -4.79 1.16 -2.80
N ASN A 162 -3.67 0.91 -2.12
CA ASN A 162 -3.55 1.03 -0.67
C ASN A 162 -3.17 2.45 -0.21
N ILE A 163 -2.33 3.20 -0.94
CA ILE A 163 -1.90 4.57 -0.57
C ILE A 163 -3.09 5.53 -0.50
N SER A 164 -4.08 5.37 -1.38
CA SER A 164 -5.27 6.22 -1.41
C SER A 164 -6.00 6.34 -0.06
N THR A 165 -5.86 5.34 0.83
CA THR A 165 -6.42 5.38 2.18
C THR A 165 -5.80 6.45 3.07
N PHE A 166 -4.51 6.75 2.90
CA PHE A 166 -3.80 7.74 3.71
C PHE A 166 -4.10 9.19 3.31
N LEU A 167 -4.68 9.39 2.12
CA LEU A 167 -5.00 10.72 1.57
C LEU A 167 -6.39 11.22 1.99
N LYS A 168 -7.24 10.38 2.58
CA LYS A 168 -8.61 10.75 2.97
C LYS A 168 -8.64 11.55 4.29
N GLY A 169 -9.48 12.59 4.30
CA GLY A 169 -9.30 13.86 5.03
C GLY A 169 -9.25 13.87 6.55
N ASP A 170 -9.68 12.83 7.27
CA ASP A 170 -9.72 12.83 8.74
C ASP A 170 -8.51 12.15 9.40
N GLN A 171 -7.66 11.48 8.63
CA GLN A 171 -6.61 10.60 9.15
C GLN A 171 -5.21 11.23 9.07
N ARG A 172 -5.10 12.56 9.26
CA ARG A 172 -3.85 13.34 9.11
C ARG A 172 -2.88 13.17 10.29
N GLY A 173 -2.51 11.94 10.58
CA GLY A 173 -1.58 11.56 11.65
C GLY A 173 -0.24 11.06 11.12
N VAL A 174 0.71 10.85 12.04
CA VAL A 174 2.04 10.28 11.74
C VAL A 174 1.91 8.96 10.98
N THR A 175 0.96 8.10 11.36
CA THR A 175 0.71 6.81 10.69
C THR A 175 0.38 6.98 9.21
N ALA A 176 -0.42 7.98 8.84
CA ALA A 176 -0.77 8.22 7.44
C ALA A 176 0.39 8.80 6.63
N GLY A 177 1.16 9.72 7.23
CA GLY A 177 2.38 10.22 6.62
C GLY A 177 3.40 9.12 6.37
N VAL A 178 3.71 8.32 7.40
CA VAL A 178 4.64 7.19 7.27
C VAL A 178 4.10 6.14 6.31
N GLY A 179 2.80 5.79 6.37
CA GLY A 179 2.19 4.86 5.42
C GLY A 179 2.29 5.33 3.97
N PHE A 180 2.10 6.62 3.72
CA PHE A 180 2.34 7.24 2.41
C PHE A 180 3.81 7.14 1.99
N GLY A 181 4.75 7.49 2.88
CA GLY A 181 6.19 7.39 2.62
C GLY A 181 6.66 5.96 2.33
N VAL A 182 6.13 4.99 3.07
CA VAL A 182 6.38 3.56 2.84
C VAL A 182 5.87 3.15 1.46
N GLY A 183 4.62 3.51 1.13
CA GLY A 183 4.05 3.22 -0.18
C GLY A 183 4.89 3.81 -1.31
N MET A 184 5.30 5.08 -1.19
CA MET A 184 6.18 5.71 -2.18
C MET A 184 7.55 5.02 -2.26
N GLY A 185 8.11 4.58 -1.13
CA GLY A 185 9.40 3.87 -1.13
C GLY A 185 9.31 2.53 -1.85
N VAL A 186 8.23 1.78 -1.62
CA VAL A 186 7.95 0.52 -2.35
C VAL A 186 7.76 0.77 -3.84
N LEU A 187 7.06 1.84 -4.22
CA LEU A 187 6.79 2.19 -5.63
C LEU A 187 8.06 2.58 -6.40
N LEU A 188 8.94 3.35 -5.75
CA LEU A 188 10.17 3.85 -6.34
C LEU A 188 11.31 2.83 -6.29
N ALA A 189 11.29 1.92 -5.31
CA ALA A 189 12.27 0.87 -5.20
C ALA A 189 12.25 -0.03 -6.44
N THR A 190 13.44 -0.26 -7.01
CA THR A 190 13.64 -1.33 -8.00
C THR A 190 13.76 -2.64 -7.23
N PRO A 191 12.94 -3.66 -7.53
CA PRO A 191 13.05 -4.96 -6.86
C PRO A 191 14.46 -5.55 -7.03
N GLY A 192 15.08 -5.96 -5.91
CA GLY A 192 16.47 -6.43 -5.88
C GLY A 192 17.55 -5.33 -5.95
N GLY A 193 17.16 -4.06 -6.15
CA GLY A 193 18.06 -2.90 -6.13
C GLY A 193 18.29 -2.32 -4.74
N ALA A 194 19.19 -1.33 -4.63
CA ALA A 194 19.49 -0.67 -3.36
C ALA A 194 18.25 0.02 -2.77
N PHE A 195 17.73 -0.54 -1.67
CA PHE A 195 16.48 -0.11 -1.07
C PHE A 195 16.66 1.06 -0.09
N LEU A 196 17.73 1.04 0.71
CA LEU A 196 18.01 2.01 1.76
C LEU A 196 17.91 3.50 1.34
N PRO A 197 18.56 3.97 0.25
CA PRO A 197 18.51 5.38 -0.10
C PRO A 197 17.10 5.84 -0.47
N ILE A 198 16.34 4.96 -1.13
CA ILE A 198 14.95 5.22 -1.52
C ILE A 198 14.06 5.26 -0.27
N GLY A 199 14.19 4.26 0.60
CA GLY A 199 13.42 4.20 1.83
C GLY A 199 13.66 5.39 2.76
N LEU A 200 14.92 5.81 2.95
CA LEU A 200 15.21 7.01 3.73
C LEU A 200 14.64 8.27 3.08
N GLY A 201 14.80 8.43 1.76
CA GLY A 201 14.29 9.58 1.03
C GLY A 201 12.78 9.74 1.17
N THR A 202 12.02 8.66 1.04
CA THR A 202 10.55 8.72 1.14
C THR A 202 10.05 8.90 2.57
N LEU A 203 10.79 8.40 3.58
CA LEU A 203 10.46 8.65 4.98
C LEU A 203 10.73 10.11 5.39
N VAL A 204 11.84 10.70 4.94
CA VAL A 204 12.11 12.12 5.16
C VAL A 204 11.02 12.98 4.51
N GLY A 205 10.62 12.65 3.28
CA GLY A 205 9.50 13.31 2.60
C GLY A 205 8.18 13.18 3.38
N ALA A 206 7.89 11.99 3.92
CA ALA A 206 6.72 11.75 4.76
C ALA A 206 6.73 12.57 6.06
N VAL A 207 7.88 12.68 6.73
CA VAL A 207 8.03 13.52 7.93
C VAL A 207 7.81 14.99 7.57
N GLY A 208 8.41 15.48 6.48
CA GLY A 208 8.21 16.84 5.98
C GLY A 208 6.73 17.13 5.70
N MET A 209 6.03 16.21 5.03
CA MET A 209 4.60 16.31 4.76
C MET A 209 3.76 16.41 6.06
N VAL A 210 4.05 15.56 7.06
CA VAL A 210 3.36 15.60 8.37
C VAL A 210 3.62 16.91 9.10
N LEU A 211 4.85 17.43 9.05
CA LEU A 211 5.21 18.71 9.66
C LEU A 211 4.46 19.87 8.99
N LEU A 212 4.44 19.91 7.65
CA LEU A 212 3.70 20.92 6.88
C LEU A 212 2.20 20.88 7.20
N TRP A 213 1.62 19.70 7.35
CA TRP A 213 0.22 19.56 7.76
C TRP A 213 -0.05 20.05 9.19
N LYS A 214 0.84 19.76 10.14
CA LYS A 214 0.73 20.27 11.51
C LYS A 214 0.84 21.80 11.56
N LEU A 215 1.71 22.37 10.74
CA LEU A 215 1.87 23.83 10.63
C LEU A 215 0.62 24.47 10.02
N GLY A 216 0.11 23.93 8.90
CA GLY A 216 -1.09 24.47 8.23
C GLY A 216 -2.40 24.30 9.00
N SER A 217 -2.49 23.32 9.91
CA SER A 217 -3.68 23.11 10.75
C SER A 217 -3.72 23.99 12.00
N ARG A 218 -2.57 24.46 12.50
CA ARG A 218 -2.51 25.42 13.61
C ARG A 218 -3.13 26.78 13.24
N GLY A 219 -2.92 27.24 12.00
CA GLY A 219 -3.49 28.51 11.51
C GLY A 219 -5.01 28.54 11.33
N LYS A 220 -5.71 27.39 11.43
CA LYS A 220 -7.19 27.32 11.33
C LYS A 220 -7.91 27.32 12.68
N ARG A 221 -7.20 27.40 13.81
CA ARG A 221 -7.78 27.36 15.16
C ARG A 221 -8.03 28.73 15.79
N GLU A 222 -7.78 29.83 15.09
CA GLU A 222 -7.94 31.20 15.61
C GLU A 222 -9.07 31.97 14.90
N THR A 223 -10.31 31.53 15.08
CA THR A 223 -11.43 32.49 15.06
C THR A 223 -12.26 32.26 16.32
N PRO A 224 -12.12 33.09 17.36
CA PRO A 224 -13.00 33.03 18.51
C PRO A 224 -14.46 33.26 18.05
N PRO A 225 -15.44 32.63 18.71
CA PRO A 225 -16.84 32.92 18.42
C PRO A 225 -17.05 34.42 18.61
N ARG A 226 -17.60 35.08 17.58
CA ARG A 226 -18.04 36.47 17.72
C ARG A 226 -19.12 36.47 18.80
N ALA A 227 -18.79 37.13 19.92
CA ALA A 227 -19.73 37.43 20.99
C ALA A 227 -20.80 38.40 20.49
#